data_AF-A0A3C0DPH0-F1
#
_entry.id   AF-A0A3C0DPH0-F1
#
_cell.length_a   1.000
_cell.length_b   1.000
_cell.length_c   1.000
_cell.angle_alpha   90.00
_cell.angle_beta   90.00
_cell.angle_gamma   90.00
#
_symmetry.space_group_name_H-M   'P 1'
#
loop_
_entity.id
_entity.type
_entity.pdbx_description
1 polymer ?
#
loop_
_entity_poly.entity_id
_entity_poly.type
_entity_poly.pdbx_seq_one_letter_code
_entity_poly.pdbx_strand_id
1 'polypeptide(L)'
;MLTECRAGLASFSPKTDLAKGQLAASTMLSLTLKPDIIHVVAFCEANHAATPDDIIESCGIVHGVLKNVRVGMPDYTLDETVQARRDELVREAQTIVDAIGALGQADSADPLADPAVLARAVQTGILDAPHLVGNSEARGLMATRIIDGACRSVDSSGRSISEQERLKGSGAK
;
A
#
# COMPACT_ATOMS: atom_id res chain seq x y z
N MET A 1 17.16 -9.31 -1.27
CA MET A 1 15.69 -9.26 -1.35
C MET A 1 15.35 -8.39 -2.53
N LEU A 2 14.46 -8.82 -3.43
CA LEU A 2 14.01 -8.00 -4.55
C LEU A 2 12.81 -7.14 -4.11
N THR A 3 12.75 -5.92 -4.60
CA THR A 3 11.68 -4.95 -4.34
C THR A 3 10.90 -4.66 -5.63
N GLU A 4 9.58 -4.52 -5.51
CA GLU A 4 8.69 -4.21 -6.63
C GLU A 4 7.84 -3.00 -6.28
N CYS A 5 7.69 -2.07 -7.24
CA CYS A 5 6.72 -0.99 -7.15
C CYS A 5 5.69 -1.12 -8.27
N ARG A 6 4.43 -0.81 -7.93
CA ARG A 6 3.31 -0.82 -8.87
C ARG A 6 2.39 0.37 -8.61
N ALA A 7 1.72 0.84 -9.65
CA ALA A 7 0.68 1.84 -9.51
C ALA A 7 -0.54 1.26 -8.75
N GLY A 8 -1.21 2.11 -7.96
CA GLY A 8 -2.36 1.69 -7.14
C GLY A 8 -3.60 1.37 -7.98
N LEU A 9 -4.32 0.30 -7.64
CA LEU A 9 -5.54 -0.11 -8.35
C LEU A 9 -6.60 1.00 -8.40
N ALA A 10 -6.82 1.69 -7.27
CA ALA A 10 -7.80 2.77 -7.18
C ALA A 10 -7.34 4.09 -7.83
N SER A 11 -6.15 4.13 -8.44
CA SER A 11 -5.57 5.36 -8.96
C SER A 11 -5.88 5.64 -10.43
N PHE A 12 -6.40 4.67 -11.19
CA PHE A 12 -6.61 4.80 -12.63
C PHE A 12 -8.01 5.33 -12.97
N SER A 13 -8.07 6.29 -13.87
CA SER A 13 -9.31 6.78 -14.46
C SER A 13 -9.85 5.79 -15.49
N PRO A 14 -11.18 5.62 -15.63
CA PRO A 14 -11.75 4.91 -16.77
C PRO A 14 -11.55 5.67 -18.10
N LYS A 15 -11.12 6.94 -18.06
CA LYS A 15 -10.72 7.72 -19.23
C LYS A 15 -9.25 7.48 -19.53
N THR A 16 -8.97 6.91 -20.70
CA THR A 16 -7.65 6.36 -21.05
C THR A 16 -6.56 7.42 -21.17
N ASP A 17 -6.90 8.62 -21.63
CA ASP A 17 -5.99 9.77 -21.69
C ASP A 17 -5.47 10.16 -20.29
N LEU A 18 -6.37 10.26 -19.31
CA LEU A 18 -6.01 10.53 -17.92
C LEU A 18 -5.22 9.36 -17.32
N ALA A 19 -5.65 8.13 -17.59
CA ALA A 19 -5.02 6.92 -17.09
C ALA A 19 -3.56 6.76 -17.55
N LYS A 20 -3.27 7.12 -18.81
CA LYS A 20 -1.90 7.13 -19.35
C LYS A 20 -1.01 8.15 -18.62
N GLY A 21 -1.55 9.33 -18.31
CA GLY A 21 -0.87 10.32 -17.46
C GLY A 21 -0.60 9.80 -16.04
N GLN A 22 -1.58 9.13 -15.44
CA GLN A 22 -1.46 8.52 -14.11
C GLN A 22 -0.43 7.38 -14.09
N LEU A 23 -0.39 6.53 -15.12
CA LEU A 23 0.63 5.50 -15.29
C LEU A 23 2.03 6.13 -15.34
N ALA A 24 2.22 7.16 -16.17
CA ALA A 24 3.51 7.82 -16.32
C ALA A 24 3.96 8.49 -15.01
N ALA A 25 3.07 9.24 -14.35
CA ALA A 25 3.37 9.95 -13.11
C ALA A 25 3.68 9.00 -11.94
N SER A 26 2.88 7.95 -11.76
CA SER A 26 3.11 6.96 -10.71
C SER A 26 4.39 6.15 -10.93
N THR A 27 4.72 5.83 -12.18
CA THR A 27 5.99 5.20 -12.56
C THR A 27 7.17 6.09 -12.20
N MET A 28 7.12 7.37 -12.59
CA MET A 28 8.17 8.34 -12.27
C MET A 28 8.38 8.46 -10.76
N LEU A 29 7.29 8.59 -9.98
CA LEU A 29 7.37 8.66 -8.53
C LEU A 29 7.91 7.36 -7.92
N SER A 30 7.54 6.20 -8.44
CA SER A 30 8.01 4.89 -7.95
C SER A 30 9.53 4.72 -8.11
N LEU A 31 10.11 5.29 -9.18
CA LEU A 31 11.55 5.21 -9.44
C LEU A 31 12.39 5.92 -8.38
N THR A 32 11.80 6.83 -7.61
CA THR A 32 12.46 7.50 -6.48
C THR A 32 12.83 6.51 -5.37
N LEU A 33 12.08 5.42 -5.24
CA LEU A 33 12.35 4.32 -4.31
C LEU A 33 13.43 3.36 -4.81
N LYS A 34 13.92 3.53 -6.04
CA LYS A 34 14.94 2.69 -6.69
C LYS A 34 14.60 1.19 -6.63
N PRO A 35 13.37 0.76 -7.03
CA PRO A 35 12.97 -0.63 -6.96
C PRO A 35 13.74 -1.51 -7.96
N ASP A 36 13.89 -2.79 -7.64
CA ASP A 36 14.49 -3.78 -8.55
C ASP A 36 13.58 -4.10 -9.74
N ILE A 37 12.26 -4.06 -9.50
CA ILE A 37 11.21 -4.40 -10.48
C ILE A 37 10.17 -3.27 -10.55
N ILE A 38 9.87 -2.83 -11.77
CA ILE A 38 8.72 -1.95 -12.06
C ILE A 38 7.60 -2.80 -12.63
N HIS A 39 6.49 -2.89 -11.92
CA HIS A 39 5.28 -3.54 -12.40
C HIS A 39 4.50 -2.59 -13.29
N VAL A 40 4.40 -2.90 -14.57
CA VAL A 40 3.63 -2.11 -15.52
C VAL A 40 2.16 -2.52 -15.46
N VAL A 41 1.33 -1.65 -14.89
CA VAL A 41 -0.14 -1.79 -14.93
C VAL A 41 -0.65 -1.29 -16.29
N ALA A 42 -1.60 -2.00 -16.89
CA ALA A 42 -2.23 -1.55 -18.12
C ALA A 42 -3.03 -0.27 -17.86
N PHE A 43 -2.89 0.78 -18.68
CA PHE A 43 -3.63 2.03 -18.46
C PHE A 43 -5.16 1.83 -18.53
N CYS A 44 -5.62 0.74 -19.14
CA CYS A 44 -7.02 0.38 -19.25
C CYS A 44 -7.61 -0.27 -17.99
N GLU A 45 -6.83 -0.45 -16.91
CA GLU A 45 -7.21 -1.18 -15.67
C GLU A 45 -8.62 -0.85 -15.15
N ALA A 46 -8.98 0.43 -15.12
CA ALA A 46 -10.28 0.90 -14.61
C ALA A 46 -11.39 0.91 -15.67
N ASN A 47 -11.12 0.48 -16.90
CA ASN A 47 -12.03 0.52 -18.03
C ASN A 47 -12.40 -0.90 -18.53
N HIS A 48 -11.40 -1.72 -18.86
CA HIS A 48 -11.61 -3.07 -19.38
C HIS A 48 -10.39 -3.99 -19.14
N ALA A 49 -10.61 -5.29 -19.31
CA ALA A 49 -9.53 -6.28 -19.22
C ALA A 49 -8.48 -6.04 -20.31
N ALA A 50 -7.23 -5.92 -19.91
CA ALA A 50 -6.14 -5.56 -20.81
C ALA A 50 -5.98 -6.55 -21.97
N THR A 51 -5.89 -6.00 -23.18
CA THR A 51 -5.48 -6.74 -24.37
C THR A 51 -3.96 -6.71 -24.53
N PRO A 52 -3.38 -7.54 -25.41
CA PRO A 52 -1.95 -7.45 -25.71
C PRO A 52 -1.51 -6.05 -26.16
N ASP A 53 -2.34 -5.33 -26.91
CA ASP A 53 -2.03 -3.99 -27.40
C ASP A 53 -1.98 -2.96 -26.27
N ASP A 54 -2.92 -3.03 -25.31
CA ASP A 54 -2.91 -2.18 -24.12
C ASP A 54 -1.63 -2.37 -23.30
N ILE A 55 -1.18 -3.62 -23.16
CA ILE A 55 0.05 -3.98 -22.44
C ILE A 55 1.28 -3.41 -23.17
N ILE A 56 1.37 -3.62 -24.48
CA ILE A 56 2.49 -3.11 -25.29
C ILE A 56 2.55 -1.59 -25.21
N GLU A 57 1.40 -0.91 -25.32
CA GLU A 57 1.33 0.54 -25.22
C GLU A 57 1.70 1.05 -23.82
N SER A 58 1.18 0.43 -22.75
CA SER A 58 1.59 0.73 -21.37
C SER A 58 3.10 0.58 -21.15
N CYS A 59 3.69 -0.50 -21.65
CA CYS A 59 5.14 -0.71 -21.61
C CYS A 59 5.89 0.38 -22.39
N GLY A 60 5.37 0.81 -23.53
CA GLY A 60 5.90 1.94 -24.31
C GLY A 60 5.92 3.25 -23.50
N ILE A 61 4.84 3.56 -22.78
CA ILE A 61 4.75 4.73 -21.90
C ILE A 61 5.80 4.64 -20.78
N VAL A 62 5.89 3.51 -20.09
CA VAL A 62 6.86 3.30 -19.01
C VAL A 62 8.30 3.40 -19.51
N HIS A 63 8.61 2.82 -20.67
CA HIS A 63 9.93 2.99 -21.30
C HIS A 63 10.23 4.45 -21.61
N GLY A 64 9.24 5.22 -22.07
CA GLY A 64 9.36 6.67 -22.27
C GLY A 64 9.72 7.41 -20.97
N VAL A 65 9.04 7.08 -19.86
CA VAL A 65 9.37 7.63 -18.54
C VAL A 65 10.81 7.29 -18.16
N LEU A 66 11.18 6.00 -18.21
CA LEU A 66 12.52 5.52 -17.88
C LEU A 66 13.62 6.23 -18.68
N LYS A 67 13.38 6.54 -19.96
CA LYS A 67 14.32 7.28 -20.79
C LYS A 67 14.53 8.71 -20.30
N ASN A 68 13.48 9.35 -19.80
CA ASN A 68 13.51 10.76 -19.39
C ASN A 68 14.05 10.97 -17.97
N VAL A 69 13.78 10.04 -17.06
CA VAL A 69 14.06 10.23 -15.61
C VAL A 69 15.34 9.55 -15.15
N ARG A 70 16.05 8.87 -16.05
CA ARG A 70 17.26 8.08 -15.75
C ARG A 70 18.45 8.90 -15.23
N VAL A 71 18.51 10.20 -15.53
CA VAL A 71 19.65 11.06 -15.19
C VAL A 71 19.16 12.41 -14.67
N GLY A 72 19.70 12.86 -13.55
CA GLY A 72 19.54 14.23 -13.05
C GLY A 72 18.21 14.54 -12.36
N MET A 73 17.43 13.53 -11.98
CA MET A 73 16.23 13.77 -11.18
C MET A 73 16.60 14.17 -9.74
N PRO A 74 15.87 15.11 -9.13
CA PRO A 74 15.97 15.40 -7.71
C PRO A 74 15.74 14.13 -6.88
N ASP A 75 16.52 13.99 -5.82
CA ASP A 75 16.27 12.95 -4.84
C ASP A 75 15.17 13.41 -3.87
N TYR A 76 13.93 13.05 -4.18
CA TYR A 76 12.76 13.40 -3.35
C TYR A 76 12.81 12.78 -1.95
N THR A 77 13.66 11.78 -1.71
CA THR A 77 13.82 11.14 -0.39
C THR A 77 14.53 12.03 0.62
N LEU A 78 15.15 13.12 0.15
CA LEU A 78 15.79 14.12 1.00
C LEU A 78 14.80 15.11 1.61
N ASP A 79 13.56 15.16 1.12
CA ASP A 79 12.53 16.04 1.67
C ASP A 79 12.12 15.59 3.08
N GLU A 80 12.10 16.53 4.03
CA GLU A 80 11.79 16.26 5.43
C GLU A 80 10.39 15.68 5.63
N THR A 81 9.42 16.07 4.81
CA THR A 81 8.04 15.56 4.85
C THR A 81 8.01 14.09 4.43
N VAL A 82 8.81 13.72 3.41
CA VAL A 82 8.95 12.32 2.96
C VAL A 82 9.61 11.47 4.03
N GLN A 83 10.68 11.96 4.66
CA GLN A 83 11.37 11.25 5.74
C GLN A 83 10.48 11.06 6.97
N ALA A 84 9.76 12.11 7.38
CA ALA A 84 8.81 12.04 8.48
C ALA A 84 7.72 10.99 8.22
N ARG A 85 7.18 10.93 6.99
CA ARG A 85 6.17 9.94 6.61
C ARG A 85 6.75 8.52 6.55
N ARG A 86 7.97 8.34 6.05
CA ARG A 86 8.68 7.04 6.10
C ARG A 86 8.77 6.55 7.54
N ASP A 87 9.26 7.41 8.45
CA ASP A 87 9.49 7.02 9.84
C ASP A 87 8.17 6.73 10.56
N GLU A 88 7.10 7.46 10.23
CA GLU A 88 5.74 7.16 10.67
C GLU A 88 5.29 5.76 10.23
N LEU A 89 5.40 5.45 8.93
CA LEU A 89 5.00 4.15 8.37
C LEU A 89 5.78 2.99 9.00
N VAL A 90 7.08 3.15 9.22
CA VAL A 90 7.92 2.13 9.87
C VAL A 90 7.45 1.89 11.31
N ARG A 91 7.17 2.95 12.08
CA ARG A 91 6.65 2.82 13.45
C ARG A 91 5.26 2.16 13.50
N GLU A 92 4.37 2.54 12.59
CA GLU A 92 3.03 1.95 12.48
C GLU A 92 3.11 0.46 12.11
N ALA A 93 3.93 0.10 11.14
CA ALA A 93 4.16 -1.30 10.77
C ALA A 93 4.74 -2.12 11.93
N GLN A 94 5.73 -1.57 12.65
CA GLN A 94 6.30 -2.25 13.83
C GLN A 94 5.25 -2.48 14.91
N THR A 95 4.36 -1.51 15.14
CA THR A 95 3.24 -1.65 16.09
C THR A 95 2.34 -2.83 15.74
N ILE A 96 2.05 -3.05 14.46
CA ILE A 96 1.26 -4.20 13.99
C ILE A 96 2.06 -5.50 14.16
N VAL A 97 3.32 -5.54 13.76
CA VAL A 97 4.19 -6.72 13.88
C VAL A 97 4.33 -7.16 15.33
N ASP A 98 4.56 -6.23 16.25
CA ASP A 98 4.66 -6.49 17.69
C ASP A 98 3.35 -7.05 18.25
N ALA A 99 2.20 -6.55 17.78
CA ALA A 99 0.90 -7.05 18.20
C ALA A 99 0.64 -8.48 17.71
N ILE A 100 1.08 -8.85 16.50
CA ILE A 100 1.02 -10.24 16.00
C ILE A 100 1.95 -11.13 16.85
N GLY A 101 3.16 -10.65 17.16
CA GLY A 101 4.11 -11.33 18.03
C GLY A 101 3.51 -11.65 19.40
N ALA A 102 2.89 -10.65 20.04
CA ALA A 102 2.23 -10.80 21.33
C ALA A 102 1.04 -11.76 21.27
N LEU A 103 0.25 -11.72 20.18
CA LEU A 103 -0.93 -12.58 20.00
C LEU A 103 -0.58 -14.07 20.03
N GLY A 104 0.57 -14.47 19.47
CA GLY A 104 1.03 -15.86 19.41
C GLY A 104 2.04 -16.26 20.49
N GLN A 105 2.35 -15.38 21.44
CA GLN A 105 3.46 -15.59 22.38
C GLN A 105 3.29 -16.84 23.26
N ALA A 106 2.05 -17.21 23.58
CA ALA A 106 1.75 -18.32 24.46
C ALA A 106 1.77 -19.69 23.76
N ASP A 107 1.57 -19.73 22.45
CA ASP A 107 1.26 -20.96 21.71
C ASP A 107 2.04 -21.14 20.40
N SER A 108 2.95 -20.23 20.05
CA SER A 108 3.78 -20.35 18.85
C SER A 108 5.25 -20.01 19.11
N ALA A 109 6.15 -20.80 18.51
CA ALA A 109 7.60 -20.55 18.56
C ALA A 109 8.03 -19.42 17.61
N ASP A 110 7.29 -19.19 16.53
CA ASP A 110 7.47 -18.07 15.61
C ASP A 110 6.09 -17.52 15.18
N PRO A 111 5.51 -16.63 16.00
CA PRO A 111 4.18 -16.07 15.73
C PRO A 111 4.04 -15.38 14.37
N LEU A 112 5.13 -14.86 13.80
CA LEU A 112 5.10 -14.14 12.53
C LEU A 112 5.07 -15.07 11.30
N ALA A 113 5.43 -16.34 11.49
CA ALA A 113 5.38 -17.38 10.46
C ALA A 113 4.25 -18.41 10.67
N ASP A 114 3.54 -18.35 11.80
CA ASP A 114 2.50 -19.31 12.17
C ASP A 114 1.14 -18.99 11.52
N PRO A 115 0.61 -19.87 10.66
CA PRO A 115 -0.68 -19.64 9.99
C PRO A 115 -1.86 -19.44 10.95
N ALA A 116 -1.88 -20.11 12.10
CA ALA A 116 -2.96 -19.97 13.07
C ALA A 116 -2.90 -18.63 13.80
N VAL A 117 -1.69 -18.12 14.09
CA VAL A 117 -1.51 -16.77 14.64
C VAL A 117 -1.93 -15.72 13.63
N LEU A 118 -1.48 -15.83 12.38
CA LEU A 118 -1.82 -14.88 11.32
C LEU A 118 -3.33 -14.86 11.03
N ALA A 119 -3.99 -16.02 11.03
CA ALA A 119 -5.44 -16.10 10.91
C ALA A 119 -6.16 -15.37 12.07
N ARG A 120 -5.72 -15.58 13.31
CA ARG A 120 -6.24 -14.83 14.47
C ARG A 120 -6.00 -13.33 14.35
N ALA A 121 -4.84 -12.91 13.84
CA ALA A 121 -4.53 -11.49 13.63
C ALA A 121 -5.50 -10.84 12.64
N VAL A 122 -5.94 -11.57 11.61
CA VAL A 122 -6.96 -11.10 10.66
C VAL A 122 -8.36 -11.07 11.28
N GLN A 123 -8.75 -12.13 12.00
CA GLN A 123 -10.06 -12.23 12.66
C GLN A 123 -10.25 -11.20 13.77
N THR A 124 -9.18 -10.89 14.52
CA THR A 124 -9.19 -9.86 15.58
C THR A 124 -8.98 -8.44 15.03
N GLY A 125 -8.60 -8.32 13.75
CA GLY A 125 -8.38 -7.04 13.10
C GLY A 125 -7.06 -6.37 13.51
N ILE A 126 -6.06 -7.11 13.99
CA ILE A 126 -4.68 -6.60 14.06
C ILE A 126 -4.19 -6.37 12.63
N LEU A 127 -4.43 -7.33 11.74
CA LEU A 127 -4.32 -7.18 10.29
C LEU A 127 -5.72 -7.00 9.72
N ASP A 128 -6.02 -5.82 9.17
CA ASP A 128 -7.34 -5.55 8.59
C ASP A 128 -7.17 -4.81 7.24
N ALA A 129 -8.25 -4.64 6.48
CA ALA A 129 -8.32 -3.81 5.28
C ALA A 129 -9.77 -3.34 5.05
N PRO A 130 -10.02 -2.10 4.55
CA PRO A 130 -11.39 -1.60 4.35
C PRO A 130 -12.28 -2.50 3.48
N HIS A 131 -11.69 -3.23 2.54
CA HIS A 131 -12.40 -4.13 1.63
C HIS A 131 -12.60 -5.55 2.18
N LEU A 132 -12.23 -5.82 3.44
CA LEU A 132 -12.54 -7.07 4.14
C LEU A 132 -13.92 -7.06 4.81
N VAL A 133 -14.64 -5.94 4.75
CA VAL A 133 -16.00 -5.82 5.27
C VAL A 133 -16.89 -6.93 4.68
N GLY A 134 -17.60 -7.65 5.57
CA GLY A 134 -18.49 -8.75 5.19
C GLY A 134 -17.81 -10.11 4.98
N ASN A 135 -16.49 -10.21 5.13
CA ASN A 135 -15.78 -11.49 5.14
C ASN A 135 -15.88 -12.14 6.53
N SER A 136 -16.35 -13.38 6.62
CA SER A 136 -16.49 -14.10 7.90
C SER A 136 -15.17 -14.36 8.60
N GLU A 137 -14.07 -14.39 7.86
CA GLU A 137 -12.73 -14.68 8.38
C GLU A 137 -11.92 -13.43 8.75
N ALA A 138 -12.50 -12.24 8.57
CA ALA A 138 -11.80 -10.98 8.84
C ALA A 138 -12.65 -10.02 9.66
N ARG A 139 -11.98 -9.16 10.43
CA ARG A 139 -12.68 -8.12 11.19
C ARG A 139 -13.39 -7.13 10.27
N GLY A 140 -12.70 -6.63 9.24
CA GLY A 140 -13.28 -5.80 8.18
C GLY A 140 -13.88 -4.49 8.68
N LEU A 141 -13.40 -3.94 9.80
CA LEU A 141 -13.93 -2.72 10.41
C LEU A 141 -13.02 -1.51 10.23
N MET A 142 -11.78 -1.70 9.77
CA MET A 142 -10.90 -0.58 9.46
C MET A 142 -11.53 0.33 8.39
N ALA A 143 -11.43 1.65 8.61
CA ALA A 143 -11.68 2.67 7.61
C ALA A 143 -10.41 3.46 7.33
N THR A 144 -10.22 3.87 6.07
CA THR A 144 -9.12 4.73 5.64
C THR A 144 -9.62 5.93 4.84
N ARG A 145 -8.89 7.03 4.86
CA ARG A 145 -9.12 8.21 4.00
C ARG A 145 -7.82 8.75 3.45
N ILE A 146 -7.90 9.45 2.32
CA ILE A 146 -6.82 10.30 1.85
C ILE A 146 -6.87 11.62 2.62
N ILE A 147 -5.87 11.86 3.46
CA ILE A 147 -5.70 13.07 4.27
C ILE A 147 -4.28 13.57 4.02
N ASP A 148 -4.14 14.83 3.59
CA ASP A 148 -2.87 15.46 3.24
C ASP A 148 -2.02 14.63 2.25
N GLY A 149 -2.70 14.05 1.25
CA GLY A 149 -2.06 13.23 0.22
C GLY A 149 -1.64 11.83 0.66
N ALA A 150 -1.92 11.43 1.91
CA ALA A 150 -1.61 10.11 2.43
C ALA A 150 -2.86 9.29 2.74
N CYS A 151 -2.82 7.98 2.47
CA CYS A 151 -3.82 7.05 2.97
C CYS A 151 -3.59 6.81 4.47
N ARG A 152 -4.58 7.15 5.30
CA ARG A 152 -4.52 7.08 6.77
C ARG A 152 -5.71 6.34 7.34
N SER A 153 -5.48 5.55 8.39
CA SER A 153 -6.53 4.96 9.24
C SER A 153 -7.34 6.06 9.90
N VAL A 154 -8.67 5.92 9.96
CA VAL A 154 -9.56 6.91 10.57
C VAL A 154 -10.56 6.28 11.55
N ASP A 155 -10.95 7.03 12.58
CA ASP A 155 -12.05 6.66 13.45
C ASP A 155 -13.43 6.95 12.82
N SER A 156 -14.50 6.66 13.56
CA SER A 156 -15.89 6.87 13.08
C SER A 156 -16.25 8.34 12.81
N SER A 157 -15.52 9.30 13.40
CA SER A 157 -15.66 10.72 13.09
C SER A 157 -14.89 11.13 11.83
N GLY A 158 -14.03 10.24 11.30
CA GLY A 158 -13.16 10.51 10.17
C GLY A 158 -11.85 11.19 10.55
N ARG A 159 -11.52 11.29 11.83
CA ARG A 159 -10.24 11.79 12.34
C ARG A 159 -9.18 10.71 12.14
N SER A 160 -7.99 11.09 11.67
CA SER A 160 -6.86 10.19 11.57
C SER A 160 -6.45 9.64 12.93
N ILE A 161 -6.21 8.34 13.00
CA ILE A 161 -5.75 7.64 14.21
C ILE A 161 -4.48 6.85 13.89
N SER A 162 -3.61 6.75 14.89
CA SER A 162 -2.43 5.87 14.81
C SER A 162 -2.81 4.40 14.90
N GLU A 163 -1.93 3.51 14.45
CA GLU A 163 -2.12 2.06 14.64
C GLU A 163 -2.20 1.68 16.14
N GLN A 164 -1.48 2.39 17.02
CA GLN A 164 -1.58 2.16 18.46
C GLN A 164 -2.97 2.50 19.01
N GLU A 165 -3.59 3.60 18.55
CA GLU A 165 -4.97 3.93 18.89
C GLU A 165 -5.95 2.91 18.32
N ARG A 166 -5.75 2.49 17.06
CA ARG A 166 -6.60 1.53 16.38
C ARG A 166 -6.65 0.19 17.12
N LEU A 167 -5.49 -0.35 17.49
CA LEU A 167 -5.38 -1.65 18.16
C LEU A 167 -6.02 -1.67 19.56
N LYS A 168 -6.00 -0.55 20.29
CA LYS A 168 -6.72 -0.42 21.58
C LYS A 168 -8.23 -0.59 21.42
N GLY A 169 -8.79 -0.17 20.29
CA GLY A 169 -10.21 -0.34 19.95
C GLY A 169 -10.57 -1.74 19.45
N SER A 170 -9.60 -2.52 18.96
CA SER A 170 -9.81 -3.85 18.37
C SER A 170 -9.97 -4.98 19.40
N GLY A 171 -9.85 -4.70 20.70
CA GLY A 171 -9.93 -5.72 21.74
C GLY A 171 -8.67 -6.58 21.87
N ALA A 172 -7.56 -6.17 21.23
CA ALA A 172 -6.24 -6.72 21.48
C ALA A 172 -5.78 -6.24 22.87
N LYS A 173 -5.89 -7.12 23.87
CA LYS A 173 -5.25 -6.96 25.18
C LYS A 173 -4.04 -7.86 25.26
#